data_AF-A0A6S6S0I2-F1
#
_entry.id   AF-A0A6S6S0I2-F1
#
_cell.length_a   1.000
_cell.length_b   1.000
_cell.length_c   1.000
_cell.angle_alpha   90.00
_cell.angle_beta   90.00
_cell.angle_gamma   90.00
#
_symmetry.space_group_name_H-M   'P 1'
#
loop_
_entity.id
_entity.type
_entity.pdbx_description
1 polymer ?
#
loop_
_entity_poly.entity_id
_entity_poly.type
_entity_poly.pdbx_seq_one_letter_code
_entity_poly.pdbx_strand_id
1 'polypeptide(L)'
;MGYTTNWQVLNAKDFGVPQNRERTIIIGALNGVKFDFSKLEKQNVIPIKDILEEENDSFEYLEESDYTLIENPKRQPSGLIFIGYRNKNIRIKGTRSDTLHLSRVHKHPNRIYSSEGTRNLVLFISLLKG
;
A
#
# COMPACT_ATOMS: atom_id res chain seq x y z
N MET A 1 12.26 -0.57 -37.89
CA MET A 1 12.50 -1.28 -36.62
C MET A 1 11.59 -2.49 -36.60
N GLY A 2 12.13 -3.71 -36.81
CA GLY A 2 11.37 -4.94 -37.04
C GLY A 2 10.82 -5.63 -35.78
N TYR A 3 10.43 -4.84 -34.78
CA TYR A 3 9.91 -5.36 -33.52
C TYR A 3 8.39 -5.51 -33.58
N THR A 4 7.90 -6.63 -33.10
CA THR A 4 6.49 -6.82 -32.75
C THR A 4 6.34 -6.52 -31.28
N THR A 5 5.43 -5.59 -30.95
CA THR A 5 5.20 -5.15 -29.58
C THR A 5 3.82 -5.56 -29.11
N ASN A 6 3.72 -5.88 -27.82
CA ASN A 6 2.46 -6.09 -27.14
C ASN A 6 2.59 -5.69 -25.66
N TRP A 7 1.47 -5.30 -25.04
CA TRP A 7 1.48 -4.75 -23.69
C TRP A 7 0.27 -5.22 -22.88
N GLN A 8 0.41 -5.21 -21.56
CA GLN A 8 -0.68 -5.50 -20.63
C GLN A 8 -0.48 -4.74 -19.31
N VAL A 9 -1.57 -4.38 -18.63
CA VAL A 9 -1.52 -3.89 -17.24
C VAL A 9 -1.47 -5.09 -16.31
N LEU A 10 -0.43 -5.16 -15.48
CA LEU A 10 -0.23 -6.22 -14.50
C LEU A 10 -0.17 -5.62 -13.09
N ASN A 11 -0.71 -6.32 -12.10
CA ASN A 11 -0.70 -5.90 -10.70
C ASN A 11 0.23 -6.81 -9.88
N ALA A 12 1.11 -6.22 -9.07
CA ALA A 12 2.06 -6.99 -8.24
C ALA A 12 1.37 -7.99 -7.28
N LYS A 13 0.13 -7.70 -6.85
CA LYS A 13 -0.67 -8.61 -6.02
C LYS A 13 -0.98 -9.95 -6.67
N ASP A 14 -1.03 -9.99 -8.00
CA ASP A 14 -1.32 -11.23 -8.75
C ASP A 14 -0.08 -12.13 -8.83
N PHE A 15 1.07 -11.70 -8.29
CA PHE A 15 2.37 -12.38 -8.35
C PHE A 15 3.02 -12.54 -6.96
N GLY A 16 2.21 -12.67 -5.91
CA GLY A 16 2.70 -13.01 -4.56
C GLY A 16 3.28 -11.85 -3.76
N VAL A 17 3.15 -10.61 -4.25
CA VAL A 17 3.56 -9.42 -3.49
C VAL A 17 2.30 -8.80 -2.87
N PRO A 18 2.17 -8.60 -1.56
CA PRO A 18 0.97 -8.06 -0.91
C PRO A 18 0.86 -6.55 -1.12
N GLN A 19 0.97 -6.11 -2.36
CA GLN A 19 1.06 -4.72 -2.76
C GLN A 19 0.19 -4.47 -3.99
N ASN A 20 -0.76 -3.55 -3.89
CA ASN A 20 -1.59 -3.15 -5.01
C ASN A 20 -0.84 -2.11 -5.87
N ARG A 21 -0.06 -2.61 -6.84
CA ARG A 21 0.79 -1.82 -7.74
C ARG A 21 0.57 -2.25 -9.18
N GLU A 22 -0.24 -1.49 -9.90
CA GLU A 22 -0.47 -1.71 -11.33
C GLU A 22 0.60 -1.04 -12.18
N ARG A 23 1.11 -1.77 -13.17
CA ARG A 23 2.10 -1.27 -14.13
C ARG A 23 1.75 -1.76 -15.53
N THR A 24 1.87 -0.85 -16.49
CA THR A 24 1.84 -1.21 -17.91
C THR A 24 3.18 -1.83 -18.28
N ILE A 25 3.18 -3.09 -18.66
CA ILE A 25 4.35 -3.80 -19.15
C ILE A 25 4.29 -3.85 -20.67
N ILE A 26 5.34 -3.35 -21.33
CA ILE A 26 5.47 -3.35 -22.79
C ILE A 26 6.61 -4.28 -23.15
N ILE A 27 6.34 -5.26 -24.01
CA ILE A 27 7.33 -6.21 -24.49
C ILE A 27 7.47 -6.02 -25.99
N GLY A 28 8.71 -5.93 -26.46
CA GLY A 28 9.05 -5.90 -27.88
C GLY A 28 9.96 -7.07 -28.23
N ALA A 29 9.59 -7.86 -29.22
CA ALA A 29 10.39 -8.97 -29.73
C ALA A 29 10.64 -8.85 -31.23
N LEU A 30 11.79 -9.32 -31.69
CA LEU A 30 12.12 -9.36 -33.13
C LEU A 30 11.37 -10.51 -33.81
N ASN A 31 11.36 -10.49 -35.14
CA ASN A 31 10.90 -11.61 -35.98
C ASN A 31 9.40 -11.97 -35.82
N GLY A 32 8.53 -10.98 -35.55
CA GLY A 32 7.08 -11.22 -35.55
C GLY A 32 6.54 -11.89 -34.28
N VAL A 33 7.39 -12.23 -33.31
CA VAL A 33 6.98 -12.96 -32.11
C VAL A 33 6.17 -12.05 -31.18
N LYS A 34 5.02 -12.53 -30.70
CA LYS A 34 4.23 -11.87 -29.66
C LYS A 34 4.41 -12.60 -28.35
N PHE A 35 4.62 -11.84 -27.28
CA PHE A 35 4.58 -12.41 -25.94
C PHE A 35 3.15 -12.75 -25.56
N ASP A 36 2.93 -13.91 -24.96
CA ASP A 36 1.60 -14.34 -24.53
C ASP A 36 1.47 -14.17 -23.02
N PHE A 37 0.83 -13.08 -22.60
CA PHE A 37 0.59 -12.78 -21.19
C PHE A 37 -0.34 -13.78 -20.50
N SER A 38 -1.09 -14.61 -21.25
CA SER A 38 -1.94 -15.65 -20.64
C SER A 38 -1.13 -16.77 -20.00
N LYS A 39 0.14 -16.93 -20.39
CA LYS A 39 1.07 -17.93 -19.85
C LYS A 39 1.71 -17.52 -18.53
N LEU A 40 1.42 -16.32 -18.03
CA LEU A 40 1.94 -15.87 -16.74
C LEU A 40 1.28 -16.64 -15.60
N GLU A 41 2.10 -17.28 -14.77
CA GLU A 41 1.64 -17.92 -13.55
C GLU A 41 1.24 -16.85 -12.53
N LYS A 42 -0.05 -16.88 -12.15
CA LYS A 42 -0.58 -16.03 -11.10
C LYS A 42 -0.51 -16.75 -9.77
N GLN A 43 -0.18 -16.01 -8.73
CA GLN A 43 -0.18 -16.50 -7.36
C GLN A 43 -1.38 -15.94 -6.60
N ASN A 44 -1.77 -16.63 -5.54
CA ASN A 44 -2.80 -16.11 -4.64
C ASN A 44 -2.29 -14.86 -3.93
N VAL A 45 -3.21 -13.91 -3.72
CA VAL A 45 -2.90 -12.69 -2.96
C VAL A 45 -2.67 -13.07 -1.51
N ILE A 46 -1.47 -12.83 -1.01
CA ILE A 46 -1.14 -12.99 0.40
C ILE A 46 -1.43 -11.70 1.19
N PRO A 47 -1.90 -11.79 2.44
CA PRO A 47 -2.03 -10.64 3.34
C PRO A 47 -0.65 -10.15 3.78
N ILE A 48 -0.59 -8.92 4.31
CA ILE A 48 0.68 -8.34 4.79
C ILE A 48 1.20 -9.09 6.00
N LYS A 49 0.29 -9.58 6.85
CA LYS A 49 0.59 -10.38 8.05
C LYS A 49 1.59 -11.50 7.78
N ASP A 50 1.47 -12.18 6.65
CA ASP A 50 2.29 -13.35 6.30
C ASP A 50 3.73 -12.98 5.91
N ILE A 51 4.05 -11.69 5.76
CA ILE A 51 5.39 -11.17 5.43
C ILE A 51 5.96 -10.31 6.56
N LEU A 52 5.18 -10.09 7.63
CA LEU A 52 5.73 -9.45 8.82
C LEU A 52 6.76 -10.38 9.46
N GLU A 53 7.89 -9.82 9.88
CA GLU A 53 8.93 -10.55 10.61
C GLU A 53 8.35 -11.07 11.94
N GLU A 54 8.83 -12.24 12.39
CA GLU A 54 8.38 -12.85 13.64
C GLU A 54 8.75 -11.98 14.86
N GLU A 55 8.00 -12.14 15.96
CA GLU A 55 8.02 -11.33 17.21
C GLU A 55 9.38 -11.16 17.93
N ASN A 56 10.47 -11.68 17.38
CA ASN A 56 11.81 -11.62 17.99
C ASN A 56 12.49 -10.25 17.82
N ASP A 57 11.97 -9.37 16.98
CA ASP A 57 12.37 -7.96 16.92
C ASP A 57 11.45 -7.08 17.77
N SER A 58 12.04 -6.12 18.48
CA SER A 58 11.34 -5.23 19.41
C SER A 58 10.31 -4.35 18.69
N PHE A 59 9.09 -4.84 18.53
CA PHE A 59 7.99 -4.08 17.97
C PHE A 59 7.56 -2.97 18.94
N GLU A 60 7.53 -1.73 18.46
CA GLU A 60 6.93 -0.60 19.17
C GLU A 60 5.43 -0.58 18.87
N TYR A 61 4.63 -0.99 19.87
CA TYR A 61 3.18 -0.92 19.80
C TYR A 61 2.66 0.45 20.23
N LEU A 62 1.52 0.86 19.67
CA LEU A 62 0.83 2.08 20.12
C LEU A 62 0.05 1.83 21.41
N GLU A 63 0.06 2.83 22.30
CA GLU A 63 -0.82 2.89 23.46
C GLU A 63 -2.28 3.08 23.04
N GLU A 64 -3.24 2.57 23.83
CA GLU A 64 -4.68 2.66 23.52
C GLU A 64 -5.19 4.10 23.40
N SER A 65 -4.59 5.03 24.15
CA SER A 65 -4.91 6.47 24.07
C SER A 65 -4.47 7.11 22.74
N ASP A 66 -3.53 6.47 22.04
CA ASP A 66 -2.85 6.98 20.86
C ASP A 66 -3.62 6.68 19.56
N TYR A 67 -4.74 5.94 19.62
CA TYR A 67 -5.55 5.60 18.46
C TYR A 67 -7.06 5.50 18.77
N THR A 68 -7.87 5.45 17.71
CA THR A 68 -9.32 5.26 17.77
C THR A 68 -9.73 4.28 16.68
N LEU A 69 -10.27 3.13 17.08
CA LEU A 69 -10.82 2.14 16.17
C LEU A 69 -12.25 2.47 15.79
N ILE A 70 -12.66 2.09 14.58
CA ILE A 70 -14.06 2.16 14.14
C ILE A 70 -14.75 0.83 14.42
N GLU A 71 -16.04 0.87 14.76
CA GLU A 71 -16.83 -0.34 15.04
C GLU A 71 -16.94 -1.26 13.81
N ASN A 72 -16.99 -0.69 12.61
CA ASN A 72 -17.16 -1.45 11.37
C ASN A 72 -16.00 -1.19 10.39
N PRO A 73 -14.97 -2.05 10.37
CA PRO A 73 -13.86 -1.99 9.42
C PRO A 73 -14.32 -1.91 7.97
N LYS A 74 -13.68 -1.04 7.17
CA LYS A 74 -14.04 -0.83 5.77
C LYS A 74 -12.99 -1.41 4.83
N ARG A 75 -13.34 -2.46 4.10
CA ARG A 75 -12.50 -3.01 3.02
C ARG A 75 -12.66 -2.17 1.75
N GLN A 76 -11.54 -1.69 1.22
CA GLN A 76 -11.49 -0.91 -0.01
C GLN A 76 -11.24 -1.81 -1.23
N PRO A 77 -11.61 -1.39 -2.46
CA PRO A 77 -11.31 -2.13 -3.68
C PRO A 77 -9.81 -2.41 -3.91
N SER A 78 -8.94 -1.55 -3.35
CA SER A 78 -7.48 -1.76 -3.40
C SER A 78 -6.99 -2.94 -2.54
N GLY A 79 -7.86 -3.51 -1.70
CA GLY A 79 -7.56 -4.56 -0.72
C GLY A 79 -7.08 -4.07 0.66
N LEU A 80 -7.03 -2.74 0.85
CA LEU A 80 -6.79 -2.13 2.17
C LEU A 80 -8.02 -2.33 3.08
N ILE A 81 -7.79 -2.60 4.36
CA ILE A 81 -8.84 -2.67 5.37
C ILE A 81 -8.64 -1.54 6.37
N PHE A 82 -9.50 -0.52 6.30
CA PHE A 82 -9.46 0.63 7.19
C PHE A 82 -10.08 0.27 8.54
N ILE A 83 -9.31 0.42 9.63
CA ILE A 83 -9.73 0.02 10.99
C ILE A 83 -9.78 1.17 11.99
N GLY A 84 -9.18 2.33 11.69
CA GLY A 84 -9.17 3.42 12.66
C GLY A 84 -8.28 4.59 12.32
N TYR A 85 -8.10 5.48 13.29
CA TYR A 85 -7.24 6.65 13.20
C TYR A 85 -6.20 6.64 14.31
N ARG A 86 -5.01 7.21 14.06
CA ARG A 86 -4.02 7.50 15.11
C ARG A 86 -4.22 8.93 15.60
N ASN A 87 -4.33 9.10 16.91
CA ASN A 87 -4.62 10.34 17.63
C ASN A 87 -3.42 11.29 17.72
N LYS A 88 -2.57 11.34 16.70
CA LYS A 88 -1.42 12.25 16.65
C LYS A 88 -1.83 13.63 16.17
N ASN A 89 -1.36 14.66 16.87
CA ASN A 89 -1.45 16.05 16.43
C ASN A 89 -0.72 16.22 15.09
N ILE A 90 -1.46 16.57 14.04
CA ILE A 90 -0.96 16.83 12.68
C ILE A 90 -0.33 18.24 12.66
N ARG A 91 0.81 18.37 13.37
CA ARG A 91 1.69 19.55 13.49
C ARG A 91 1.07 20.83 14.10
N ILE A 92 1.84 21.40 15.03
CA ILE A 92 1.69 22.73 15.61
C ILE A 92 2.14 23.78 14.56
N LYS A 93 1.51 24.96 14.58
CA LYS A 93 1.69 26.14 13.70
C LYS A 93 3.10 26.32 13.10
N GLY A 94 3.13 26.80 11.85
CA GLY A 94 4.34 27.14 11.07
C GLY A 94 5.37 27.92 11.88
N THR A 95 6.56 27.36 12.02
CA THR A 95 7.63 27.82 12.93
C THR A 95 8.49 28.95 12.34
N ARG A 96 8.12 29.53 11.18
CA ARG A 96 8.83 30.66 10.55
C ARG A 96 7.84 31.63 9.91
N SER A 97 8.07 32.92 10.09
CA SER A 97 7.21 34.05 9.67
C SER A 97 6.73 33.94 8.22
N ASP A 98 7.55 33.37 7.33
CA ASP A 98 7.33 33.44 5.87
C ASP A 98 6.87 32.13 5.24
N THR A 99 6.48 31.13 6.05
CA THR A 99 6.09 29.79 5.53
C THR A 99 4.58 29.53 5.55
N LEU A 100 3.75 30.56 5.76
CA LEU A 100 2.28 30.46 5.81
C LEU A 100 1.63 29.83 4.55
N HIS A 101 2.32 29.91 3.40
CA HIS A 101 1.82 29.49 2.08
C HIS A 101 2.38 28.14 1.58
N LEU A 102 3.36 27.53 2.26
CA LEU A 102 3.88 26.22 1.88
C LEU A 102 2.80 25.14 2.09
N SER A 103 2.52 24.42 1.00
CA SER A 103 1.40 23.50 0.74
C SER A 103 0.62 22.95 1.94
N ARG A 104 -0.57 23.54 2.16
CA ARG A 104 -1.62 23.08 3.10
C ARG A 104 -2.51 21.96 2.56
N VAL A 105 -2.21 21.40 1.39
CA VAL A 105 -3.27 20.80 0.56
C VAL A 105 -3.42 19.29 0.74
N HIS A 106 -2.36 18.57 1.12
CA HIS A 106 -2.47 17.14 1.42
C HIS A 106 -2.48 16.90 2.93
N LYS A 107 -3.67 16.91 3.52
CA LYS A 107 -3.90 16.17 4.77
C LYS A 107 -3.76 14.68 4.42
N HIS A 108 -2.67 14.05 4.83
CA HIS A 108 -2.66 12.60 4.95
C HIS A 108 -3.33 12.31 6.30
N PRO A 109 -4.61 11.91 6.33
CA PRO A 109 -5.23 11.51 7.59
C PRO A 109 -4.41 10.37 8.18
N ASN A 110 -4.15 10.42 9.48
CA ASN A 110 -3.46 9.38 10.24
C ASN A 110 -4.35 8.13 10.32
N ARG A 111 -4.55 7.45 9.19
CA ARG A 111 -5.40 6.26 9.09
C ARG A 111 -4.58 5.03 9.47
N ILE A 112 -5.22 4.13 10.21
CA ILE A 112 -4.70 2.83 10.58
C ILE A 112 -5.39 1.78 9.73
N TYR A 113 -4.59 0.86 9.19
CA TYR A 113 -5.04 -0.23 8.35
C TYR A 113 -4.64 -1.56 8.97
N SER A 114 -5.49 -2.58 8.81
CA SER A 114 -5.20 -3.94 9.28
C SER A 114 -4.15 -4.62 8.41
N SER A 115 -3.31 -5.45 9.05
CA SER A 115 -2.34 -6.35 8.40
C SER A 115 -2.99 -7.47 7.58
N GLU A 116 -4.29 -7.73 7.76
CA GLU A 116 -5.08 -8.69 6.96
C GLU A 116 -5.42 -8.14 5.55
N GLY A 117 -5.08 -6.88 5.27
CA GLY A 117 -5.23 -6.25 3.96
C GLY A 117 -3.98 -6.35 3.07
N THR A 118 -4.05 -5.76 1.88
CA THR A 118 -2.91 -5.55 0.97
C THR A 118 -2.37 -4.12 1.04
N ARG A 119 -1.06 -3.94 0.85
CA ARG A 119 -0.37 -2.67 1.06
C ARG A 119 -0.48 -1.77 -0.17
N ASN A 120 -0.67 -0.47 0.05
CA ASN A 120 -0.34 0.56 -0.94
C ASN A 120 0.96 1.26 -0.50
N LEU A 121 1.80 1.68 -1.46
CA LEU A 121 3.17 2.18 -1.26
C LEU A 121 3.30 3.38 -0.29
N VAL A 122 2.20 4.01 0.16
CA VAL A 122 2.21 5.27 0.92
C VAL A 122 1.61 5.14 2.33
N LEU A 123 1.14 3.95 2.75
CA LEU A 123 0.41 3.82 4.02
C LEU A 123 1.19 3.13 5.14
N PHE A 124 1.24 3.83 6.29
CA PHE A 124 1.74 3.32 7.57
C PHE A 124 0.73 2.32 8.13
N ILE A 125 1.19 1.09 8.35
CA ILE A 125 0.46 0.08 9.13
C ILE A 125 0.99 0.24 10.55
N SER A 126 0.11 0.59 11.48
CA SER A 126 0.45 0.59 12.89
C SER A 126 -0.04 -0.72 13.49
N LEU A 127 0.90 -1.48 14.06
CA LEU A 127 0.58 -2.63 14.88
C LEU A 127 -0.10 -2.12 16.15
N LEU A 128 -1.33 -2.57 16.37
CA LEU A 128 -2.09 -2.32 17.59
C LEU A 128 -1.97 -3.55 18.47
N LYS A 129 -1.81 -3.37 19.79
CA LYS A 129 -1.92 -4.48 20.74
C LYS A 129 -3.32 -5.10 20.60
N GLY A 130 -3.36 -6.43 20.49
CA GLY A 130 -4.59 -7.21 20.55
C GLY A 130 -5.11 -7.35 21.96
#